data_AF-A0A349W142-F1
#
_entry.id   AF-A0A349W142-F1
#
_cell.length_a   1.000
_cell.length_b   1.000
_cell.length_c   1.000
_cell.angle_alpha   90.00
_cell.angle_beta   90.00
_cell.angle_gamma   90.00
#
_symmetry.space_group_name_H-M   'P 1'
#
loop_
_entity.id
_entity.type
_entity.pdbx_description
1 polymer ?
#
loop_
_entity_poly.entity_id
_entity_poly.type
_entity_poly.pdbx_seq_one_letter_code
_entity_poly.pdbx_strand_id
1 'polypeptide(L)'
;MKKILLYALGTCGLLTAGIQQSAAQLMKEKNEFTRADSLRGYLTPLRTCYDIQYYHLDVKVDIDNKYISGSNLFRFKATTDFNRLQ
;
A
#
# COMPACT_ATOMS: atom_id res chain seq x y z
N MET A 1 54.14 -5.86 28.29
CA MET A 1 53.99 -5.15 26.99
C MET A 1 53.14 -5.91 25.96
N LYS A 2 53.33 -7.22 25.75
CA LYS A 2 52.52 -8.02 24.79
C LYS A 2 51.01 -8.08 25.11
N LYS A 3 50.62 -8.16 26.39
CA LYS A 3 49.20 -8.22 26.81
C LYS A 3 48.43 -6.92 26.55
N ILE A 4 49.08 -5.76 26.72
CA ILE A 4 48.50 -4.43 26.46
C ILE A 4 48.20 -4.26 24.95
N LEU A 5 49.08 -4.79 24.09
CA LEU A 5 48.88 -4.79 22.64
C LEU A 5 47.71 -5.69 22.21
N LEU A 6 47.52 -6.83 22.90
CA LEU A 6 46.39 -7.75 22.68
C LEU A 6 45.04 -7.15 23.09
N TYR A 7 44.99 -6.40 24.19
CA TYR A 7 43.77 -5.67 24.58
C TYR A 7 43.46 -4.50 23.64
N ALA A 8 44.48 -3.80 23.11
CA ALA A 8 44.29 -2.73 22.14
C ALA A 8 43.75 -3.23 20.78
N LEU A 9 44.14 -4.44 20.35
CA LEU A 9 43.59 -5.10 19.16
C LEU A 9 42.14 -5.58 19.38
N GLY A 10 41.84 -6.09 20.58
CA GLY A 10 40.50 -6.54 20.95
C GLY A 10 39.48 -5.39 21.09
N THR A 11 39.90 -4.24 21.61
CA THR A 11 39.03 -3.06 21.74
C THR A 11 38.77 -2.36 20.41
N CYS A 12 39.70 -2.44 19.44
CA CYS A 12 39.50 -1.92 18.10
C CYS A 12 38.40 -2.70 17.33
N GLY A 13 38.35 -4.03 17.49
CA GLY A 13 37.33 -4.88 16.85
C GLY A 13 35.90 -4.69 17.38
N LEU A 14 35.76 -4.28 18.65
CA LEU A 14 34.45 -4.00 19.27
C LEU A 14 33.89 -2.62 18.88
N LEU A 15 34.74 -1.68 18.46
CA LEU A 15 34.31 -0.36 17.97
C LEU A 15 33.83 -0.39 16.51
N THR A 16 34.25 -1.37 15.72
CA THR A 16 33.88 -1.47 14.29
C THR A 16 32.56 -2.19 14.02
N ALA A 17 31.98 -2.89 15.02
CA ALA A 17 30.74 -3.67 14.84
C ALA A 17 29.44 -2.83 14.95
N GLY A 18 29.53 -1.55 15.35
CA GLY A 18 28.37 -0.71 15.66
C GLY A 18 27.87 0.19 14.53
N ILE A 19 28.53 0.23 13.37
CA ILE A 19 28.13 1.12 12.27
C ILE A 19 27.19 0.36 11.33
N GLN A 20 25.98 0.07 11.79
CA GLN A 20 24.88 -0.24 10.89
C GLN A 20 24.43 1.06 10.25
N GLN A 21 24.86 1.30 9.00
CA GLN A 21 24.43 2.43 8.20
C GLN A 21 22.91 2.39 8.03
N SER A 22 22.18 3.17 8.84
CA SER A 22 20.76 3.38 8.65
C SER A 22 20.55 4.18 7.37
N ALA A 23 20.11 3.52 6.30
CA ALA A 23 19.62 4.20 5.10
C ALA A 23 18.25 4.82 5.43
N ALA A 24 18.26 6.00 6.04
CA ALA A 24 17.08 6.85 6.09
C ALA A 24 16.72 7.20 4.64
N GLN A 25 15.66 6.60 4.10
CA GLN A 25 15.10 6.97 2.79
C GLN A 25 14.37 8.31 2.91
N LEU A 26 15.13 9.37 3.16
CA LEU A 26 14.65 10.73 3.03
C LEU A 26 14.59 11.03 1.53
N MET A 27 13.37 11.14 1.00
CA MET A 27 13.09 11.49 -0.41
C MET A 27 13.22 10.32 -1.40
N LYS A 28 12.38 9.29 -1.24
CA LYS A 28 11.97 8.51 -2.42
C LYS A 28 11.15 9.45 -3.31
N GLU A 29 11.53 9.64 -4.57
CA GLU A 29 10.69 10.37 -5.52
C GLU A 29 9.27 9.77 -5.47
N LYS A 30 8.31 10.60 -5.07
CA LYS A 30 6.91 10.25 -5.21
C LYS A 30 6.66 10.23 -6.71
N ASN A 31 6.18 9.11 -7.24
CA ASN A 31 5.76 9.04 -8.64
C ASN A 31 4.90 10.25 -8.96
N GLU A 32 5.26 10.99 -10.01
CA GLU A 32 4.49 12.13 -10.49
C GLU A 32 3.04 11.70 -10.73
N PHE A 33 2.09 12.50 -10.26
CA PHE A 33 0.68 12.19 -10.40
C PHE A 33 0.31 12.12 -11.88
N THR A 34 -0.20 10.97 -12.31
CA THR A 34 -0.45 10.70 -13.72
C THR A 34 -1.91 10.94 -14.09
N ARG A 35 -2.18 11.06 -15.41
CA ARG A 35 -3.56 11.01 -15.93
C ARG A 35 -4.29 9.73 -15.50
N ALA A 36 -3.58 8.61 -15.37
CA ALA A 36 -4.17 7.35 -14.91
C ALA A 36 -4.65 7.45 -13.46
N ASP A 37 -3.95 8.20 -12.61
CA ASP A 37 -4.38 8.43 -11.22
C ASP A 37 -5.64 9.30 -11.16
N SER A 38 -5.78 10.27 -12.06
CA SER A 38 -7.04 11.01 -12.22
C SER A 38 -8.20 10.11 -12.67
N LEU A 39 -7.93 9.21 -13.63
CA LEU A 39 -8.95 8.29 -14.15
C LEU A 39 -9.39 7.23 -13.14
N ARG A 40 -8.46 6.75 -12.30
CA ARG A 40 -8.79 5.84 -11.18
C ARG A 40 -9.53 6.58 -10.06
N GLY A 41 -9.28 7.87 -9.92
CA GLY A 41 -9.82 8.69 -8.87
C GLY A 41 -9.20 8.41 -7.50
N TYR A 42 -9.82 8.96 -6.46
CA TYR A 42 -9.40 8.80 -5.08
C TYR A 42 -10.46 8.05 -4.27
N LEU A 43 -10.03 7.18 -3.35
CA LEU A 43 -10.93 6.48 -2.44
C LEU A 43 -11.40 7.43 -1.33
N THR A 44 -12.60 7.96 -1.48
CA THR A 44 -13.26 8.81 -0.48
C THR A 44 -13.76 7.98 0.70
N PRO A 45 -14.13 8.61 1.84
CA PRO A 45 -14.73 7.90 2.97
C PRO A 45 -15.95 7.04 2.61
N LEU A 46 -16.73 7.44 1.59
CA LEU A 46 -17.87 6.69 1.08
C LEU A 46 -17.49 5.36 0.40
N ARG A 47 -16.22 5.20 0.00
CA ARG A 47 -15.68 4.00 -0.67
C ARG A 47 -14.71 3.21 0.21
N THR A 48 -14.34 3.72 1.38
CA THR A 48 -13.45 3.05 2.33
C THR A 48 -14.15 2.59 3.61
N CYS A 49 -15.42 2.96 3.80
CA CYS A 49 -16.21 2.59 4.99
C CYS A 49 -16.67 1.11 5.01
N TYR A 50 -16.38 0.35 3.95
CA TYR A 50 -16.65 -1.07 3.88
C TYR A 50 -15.54 -1.82 3.12
N ASP A 51 -15.38 -3.09 3.46
CA ASP A 51 -14.48 -4.04 2.81
C ASP A 51 -15.31 -5.05 2.00
N ILE A 52 -15.05 -5.15 0.70
CA ILE A 52 -15.81 -6.03 -0.20
C ILE A 52 -15.22 -7.43 -0.18
N GLN A 53 -16.07 -8.40 0.10
CA GLN A 53 -15.68 -9.81 0.24
C GLN A 53 -16.10 -10.66 -0.96
N TYR A 54 -17.14 -10.24 -1.69
CA TYR A 54 -17.69 -11.02 -2.79
C TYR A 54 -18.40 -10.16 -3.82
N TYR A 55 -18.31 -10.59 -5.07
CA TYR A 55 -19.10 -10.11 -6.18
C TYR A 55 -19.72 -11.25 -6.96
N HIS A 56 -20.96 -11.04 -7.37
CA HIS A 56 -21.61 -11.74 -8.46
C HIS A 56 -22.08 -10.70 -9.47
N LEU A 57 -21.54 -10.80 -10.69
CA LEU A 57 -21.86 -9.92 -11.81
C LEU A 57 -22.74 -10.71 -12.77
N ASP A 58 -23.98 -10.27 -12.92
CA ASP A 58 -24.84 -10.71 -14.01
C ASP A 58 -24.81 -9.62 -15.08
N VAL A 59 -24.23 -9.93 -16.24
CA VAL A 59 -23.89 -8.93 -17.26
C VAL A 59 -24.44 -9.37 -18.60
N LYS A 60 -25.21 -8.46 -19.21
CA LYS A 60 -25.64 -8.53 -20.59
C LYS A 60 -24.95 -7.45 -21.40
N VAL A 61 -24.26 -7.86 -22.47
CA VAL A 61 -23.60 -6.97 -23.42
C VAL A 61 -24.41 -6.91 -24.71
N ASP A 62 -24.80 -5.70 -25.11
CA ASP A 62 -25.41 -5.40 -26.40
C ASP A 62 -24.37 -4.65 -27.25
N ILE A 63 -23.78 -5.38 -28.20
CA ILE A 63 -22.67 -4.87 -29.02
C ILE A 63 -23.14 -3.84 -30.03
N ASP A 64 -24.28 -4.09 -30.67
CA ASP A 64 -24.81 -3.23 -31.74
C ASP A 64 -25.15 -1.84 -31.18
N ASN A 65 -25.75 -1.80 -29.99
CA ASN A 65 -26.08 -0.55 -29.30
C ASN A 65 -24.95 -0.03 -28.40
N LYS A 66 -23.81 -0.74 -28.30
CA LYS A 66 -22.68 -0.42 -27.41
C LYS A 66 -23.14 -0.19 -25.96
N TYR A 67 -24.03 -1.05 -25.48
CA TYR A 67 -24.68 -0.91 -24.20
C TYR A 67 -24.45 -2.13 -23.31
N ILE A 68 -24.32 -1.91 -22.01
CA ILE A 68 -24.18 -2.97 -21.01
C ILE A 68 -25.28 -2.80 -19.98
N SER A 69 -25.90 -3.90 -19.58
CA SER A 69 -26.95 -3.95 -18.57
C SER A 69 -26.79 -5.18 -17.69
N GLY A 70 -27.54 -5.23 -16.59
CA GLY A 70 -27.56 -6.39 -15.70
C GLY A 70 -27.66 -5.98 -14.25
N SER A 71 -27.06 -6.77 -13.35
CA SER A 71 -27.08 -6.53 -11.92
C SER A 71 -25.77 -6.92 -11.25
N ASN A 72 -25.53 -6.32 -10.09
CA ASN A 72 -24.41 -6.69 -9.23
C ASN A 72 -24.95 -7.03 -7.84
N LEU A 73 -24.65 -8.25 -7.40
CA LEU A 73 -24.80 -8.62 -6.00
C LEU A 73 -23.41 -8.61 -5.37
N PHE A 74 -23.24 -7.84 -4.31
CA PHE A 74 -22.00 -7.81 -3.55
C PHE A 74 -22.25 -8.02 -2.07
N ARG A 75 -21.24 -8.56 -1.39
CA ARG A 75 -21.23 -8.70 0.07
C ARG A 75 -20.04 -7.96 0.62
N PHE A 76 -20.26 -7.19 1.67
CA PHE A 76 -19.24 -6.37 2.29
C PHE A 76 -19.30 -6.49 3.81
N LYS A 77 -18.18 -6.14 4.46
CA LYS A 77 -18.08 -5.93 5.90
C LYS A 77 -17.92 -4.44 6.15
N ALA A 78 -18.77 -3.84 6.98
CA ALA A 78 -18.56 -2.47 7.42
C ALA A 78 -17.26 -2.38 8.23
N THR A 79 -16.40 -1.42 7.89
CA THR A 79 -15.13 -1.16 8.60
C THR A 79 -15.26 0.00 9.59
N THR A 80 -16.23 0.88 9.37
CA THR A 80 -16.61 2.00 10.25
C THR A 80 -18.13 2.16 10.25
N ASP A 81 -18.66 3.00 11.13
CA ASP A 81 -20.07 3.42 11.06
C ASP A 81 -20.27 4.37 9.88
N PHE A 82 -21.34 4.18 9.12
CA PHE A 82 -21.76 5.06 8.04
C PHE A 82 -23.27 4.93 7.78
N ASN A 83 -23.88 5.99 7.28
CA ASN A 83 -25.29 6.03 6.89
C ASN A 83 -25.51 6.13 5.37
N ARG A 84 -24.42 6.17 4.60
CA ARG A 84 -24.43 6.26 3.13
C ARG A 84 -23.32 5.43 2.52
N LEU A 85 -23.68 4.65 1.50
CA LEU A 85 -22.79 3.84 0.69
C LEU A 85 -22.78 4.39 -0.76
N GLN A 86 -21.62 4.38 -1.41
CA GLN A 86 -21.43 4.71 -2.83
C GLN A 86 -20.96 3.50 -3.62
#